data_AF-A0A3E0M6E5-F1
#
_entry.id   AF-A0A3E0M6E5-F1
#
_cell.length_a   1.000
_cell.length_b   1.000
_cell.length_c   1.000
_cell.angle_alpha   90.00
_cell.angle_beta   90.00
_cell.angle_gamma   90.00
#
_symmetry.space_group_name_H-M   'P 1'
#
loop_
_entity.id
_entity.type
_entity.pdbx_description
1 polymer ?
#
loop_
_entity_poly.entity_id
_entity_poly.type
_entity_poly.pdbx_seq_one_letter_code
_entity_poly.pdbx_strand_id
1 'polypeptide(L)'
;MGSREKTPLAKTVRTCRQLLKVEPALWLFVTGSGLEPTNNAAERAIRPAGLWRRPSFGSQSEAGTVFVERMLTVVTSLRSQNRNVLEFMTEAIRASRRGSASPSVLPQESSSTESMTLAA
;
A
#
# COMPACT_ATOMS: atom_id res chain seq x y z
N MET A 1 -4.34 -27.80 -24.20
CA MET A 1 -4.34 -27.68 -22.73
C MET A 1 -3.44 -28.77 -22.16
N GLY A 2 -2.22 -28.41 -21.72
CA GLY A 2 -1.22 -29.40 -21.28
C GLY A 2 -1.61 -30.07 -19.96
N SER A 3 -1.46 -31.39 -19.91
CA SER A 3 -1.66 -32.23 -18.73
C SER A 3 -0.95 -31.63 -17.51
N ARG A 4 -1.66 -31.43 -16.39
CA ARG A 4 -1.03 -31.03 -15.12
C ARG A 4 -0.13 -32.18 -14.68
N GLU A 5 1.17 -31.99 -14.81
CA GLU A 5 2.18 -32.90 -14.31
C GLU A 5 1.97 -33.10 -12.79
N LYS A 6 1.72 -34.35 -12.36
CA LYS A 6 1.42 -34.72 -10.97
C LYS A 6 2.63 -35.34 -10.26
N THR A 7 3.85 -34.98 -10.67
CA THR A 7 5.06 -35.46 -10.01
C THR A 7 5.23 -34.77 -8.65
N PRO A 8 5.87 -35.40 -7.65
CA PRO A 8 6.17 -34.76 -6.36
C PRO A 8 6.92 -33.42 -6.51
N LEU A 9 7.67 -33.26 -7.61
CA LEU A 9 8.45 -32.06 -7.92
C LEU A 9 7.66 -30.99 -8.68
N ALA A 10 6.49 -31.30 -9.24
CA ALA A 10 5.73 -30.37 -10.09
C ALA A 10 5.38 -29.06 -9.36
N LYS A 11 5.11 -29.12 -8.05
CA LYS A 11 4.88 -27.95 -7.21
C LYS A 11 6.13 -27.07 -7.12
N THR A 12 7.29 -27.66 -6.85
CA THR A 12 8.57 -26.96 -6.79
C THR A 12 8.91 -26.31 -8.12
N VAL A 13 8.81 -27.06 -9.23
CA VAL A 13 9.05 -26.57 -10.59
C VAL A 13 8.17 -25.35 -10.89
N ARG A 14 6.88 -25.41 -10.53
CA ARG A 14 5.96 -24.28 -10.71
C ARG A 14 6.37 -23.08 -9.86
N THR A 15 6.74 -23.28 -8.59
CA THR A 15 7.20 -22.19 -7.72
C THR A 15 8.47 -21.54 -8.29
N CYS A 16 9.48 -22.32 -8.68
CA CYS A 16 10.70 -21.82 -9.29
C CYS A 16 10.41 -21.00 -10.56
N ARG A 17 9.52 -21.49 -11.43
CA ARG A 17 9.09 -20.74 -12.62
C ARG A 17 8.40 -19.41 -12.29
N GLN A 18 7.71 -19.30 -11.15
CA GLN A 18 7.11 -18.02 -10.73
C GLN A 18 8.16 -17.10 -10.10
N LEU A 19 9.07 -17.64 -9.28
CA LEU A 19 10.18 -16.87 -8.70
C LEU A 19 11.05 -16.25 -9.80
N LEU A 20 11.39 -17.02 -10.82
CA LEU A 20 12.19 -16.52 -11.95
C LEU A 20 11.54 -15.36 -12.70
N LYS A 21 10.20 -15.23 -12.68
CA LYS A 21 9.50 -14.10 -13.31
C LYS A 21 9.62 -12.81 -12.51
N VAL A 22 9.84 -12.90 -11.19
CA VAL A 22 9.93 -11.77 -10.27
C VAL A 22 11.32 -11.61 -9.69
N GLU A 23 12.30 -12.36 -10.21
CA GLU A 23 13.66 -12.42 -9.71
C GLU A 23 14.32 -11.04 -9.58
N PRO A 24 14.18 -10.11 -10.55
CA PRO A 24 14.73 -8.76 -10.39
C PRO A 24 14.16 -7.98 -9.21
N ALA A 25 12.88 -8.21 -8.86
CA ALA A 25 12.23 -7.55 -7.73
C ALA A 25 12.68 -8.12 -6.37
N LEU A 26 13.14 -9.38 -6.33
CA LEU A 26 13.65 -10.00 -5.10
C LEU A 26 14.96 -9.36 -4.63
N TRP A 27 15.74 -8.80 -5.56
CA TRP A 27 17.07 -8.24 -5.31
C TRP A 27 17.14 -6.73 -5.47
N LEU A 28 16.01 -6.05 -5.66
CA LEU A 28 15.98 -4.60 -5.94
C LEU A 28 16.67 -3.78 -4.83
N PHE A 29 16.65 -4.25 -3.58
CA PHE A 29 17.34 -3.58 -2.46
C PHE A 29 18.86 -3.54 -2.60
N VAL A 30 19.46 -4.40 -3.43
CA VAL A 30 20.91 -4.42 -3.67
C VAL A 30 21.34 -3.20 -4.49
N THR A 31 20.48 -2.75 -5.41
CA THR A 31 20.78 -1.64 -6.33
C THR A 31 20.03 -0.35 -6.00
N GLY A 32 18.86 -0.45 -5.36
CA GLY A 32 18.05 0.69 -4.95
C GLY A 32 18.36 1.16 -3.53
N SER A 33 18.82 2.41 -3.41
CA SER A 33 19.03 3.05 -2.10
C SER A 33 17.69 3.23 -1.37
N GLY A 34 17.70 3.09 -0.05
CA GLY A 34 16.53 3.30 0.81
C GLY A 34 15.50 2.16 0.82
N LEU A 35 15.74 1.05 0.11
CA LEU A 35 14.89 -0.13 0.16
C LEU A 35 15.34 -1.08 1.28
N GLU A 36 14.41 -1.53 2.10
CA GLU A 36 14.69 -2.59 3.07
C GLU A 36 14.89 -3.94 2.34
N PRO A 37 15.79 -4.81 2.81
CA PRO A 37 15.97 -6.16 2.26
C PRO A 37 14.84 -7.13 2.68
N THR A 38 13.66 -6.59 3.03
CA THR A 38 12.53 -7.35 3.58
C THR A 38 11.21 -6.86 2.99
N ASN A 39 10.20 -7.75 3.00
CA ASN A 39 8.85 -7.44 2.51
C ASN A 39 7.97 -6.73 3.57
N ASN A 40 8.53 -6.33 4.71
CA ASN A 40 7.76 -5.86 5.87
C ASN A 40 6.88 -4.64 5.54
N ALA A 41 7.37 -3.71 4.72
CA ALA A 41 6.61 -2.53 4.31
C ALA A 41 5.32 -2.90 3.56
N ALA A 42 5.43 -3.79 2.57
CA ALA A 42 4.26 -4.22 1.80
C ALA A 42 3.31 -5.08 2.65
N GLU A 43 3.83 -5.98 3.48
CA GLU A 43 3.01 -6.77 4.39
C GLU A 43 2.25 -5.91 5.39
N ARG A 44 2.90 -4.90 5.98
CA ARG A 44 2.24 -3.92 6.86
C ARG A 44 1.14 -3.15 6.12
N ALA A 45 1.36 -2.78 4.86
CA ALA A 45 0.37 -2.07 4.05
C ALA A 45 -0.87 -2.95 3.73
N ILE A 46 -0.68 -4.24 3.46
CA ILE A 46 -1.77 -5.15 3.06
C ILE A 46 -2.49 -5.79 4.27
N ARG A 47 -1.81 -5.92 5.42
CA ARG A 47 -2.35 -6.56 6.63
C ARG A 47 -3.72 -6.04 7.07
N PRO A 48 -4.04 -4.73 7.06
CA PRO A 48 -5.37 -4.23 7.39
C PRO A 48 -6.48 -4.85 6.53
N ALA A 49 -6.24 -5.02 5.23
CA ALA A 49 -7.21 -5.63 4.32
C ALA A 49 -7.47 -7.10 4.67
N GLY A 50 -6.42 -7.86 4.98
CA GLY A 50 -6.53 -9.26 5.38
C GLY A 50 -7.23 -9.43 6.72
N LEU A 51 -6.93 -8.57 7.70
CA LEU A 51 -7.58 -8.56 9.01
C LEU A 51 -9.05 -8.18 8.93
N TRP A 52 -9.43 -7.30 8.00
CA TRP A 52 -10.84 -6.94 7.78
C TRP A 52 -11.60 -8.05 7.06
N ARG A 53 -11.05 -8.60 5.98
CA ARG A 53 -11.72 -9.62 5.15
C ARG A 53 -12.04 -10.89 5.93
N ARG A 54 -11.16 -11.31 6.85
CA ARG A 54 -11.33 -12.56 7.62
C ARG A 54 -12.64 -12.59 8.45
N PRO A 55 -12.90 -11.63 9.36
CA PRO A 55 -14.11 -11.60 10.16
C PRO A 55 -15.32 -11.01 9.41
N SER A 56 -15.11 -10.08 8.47
CA SER A 56 -16.22 -9.36 7.81
C SER A 56 -16.70 -10.01 6.51
N PHE A 57 -16.13 -11.14 6.10
CA PHE A 57 -16.43 -11.87 4.85
C PHE A 57 -16.25 -11.09 3.54
N GLY A 58 -15.80 -9.82 3.60
CA GLY A 58 -15.63 -8.98 2.43
C GLY A 58 -16.88 -8.17 2.09
N SER A 59 -16.89 -7.57 0.91
CA SER A 59 -18.07 -6.88 0.37
C SER A 59 -18.85 -7.79 -0.57
N GLN A 60 -20.18 -7.68 -0.54
CA GLN A 60 -21.09 -8.41 -1.43
C GLN A 60 -21.64 -7.53 -2.57
N SER A 61 -21.15 -6.30 -2.69
CA SER A 61 -21.55 -5.37 -3.75
C SER A 61 -20.33 -4.65 -4.33
N GLU A 62 -20.48 -4.19 -5.57
CA GLU A 62 -19.45 -3.38 -6.22
C GLU A 62 -19.22 -2.07 -5.45
N ALA A 63 -20.30 -1.38 -5.07
CA ALA A 63 -20.22 -0.15 -4.29
C ALA A 63 -19.49 -0.35 -2.95
N GLY A 64 -19.75 -1.45 -2.24
CA GLY A 64 -19.06 -1.75 -1.00
C GLY A 64 -17.59 -2.12 -1.22
N THR A 65 -17.25 -2.77 -2.34
CA THR A 65 -15.87 -3.08 -2.71
C THR A 65 -15.08 -1.79 -2.94
N VAL A 66 -15.63 -0.87 -3.73
CA VAL A 66 -15.04 0.46 -3.99
C VAL A 66 -14.88 1.25 -2.70
N PHE A 67 -15.86 1.20 -1.79
CA PHE A 67 -15.76 1.86 -0.49
C PHE A 67 -14.59 1.32 0.33
N VAL A 68 -14.47 0.00 0.45
CA VAL A 68 -13.39 -0.65 1.21
C VAL A 68 -12.03 -0.36 0.61
N GLU A 69 -11.91 -0.42 -0.73
CA GLU A 69 -10.67 -0.07 -1.45
C GLU A 69 -10.22 1.36 -1.14
N ARG A 70 -11.14 2.33 -1.22
CA ARG A 70 -10.86 3.74 -0.91
C ARG A 70 -10.49 3.93 0.55
N MET A 71 -11.21 3.31 1.47
CA MET A 71 -10.92 3.42 2.91
C MET A 71 -9.57 2.81 3.27
N LEU A 72 -9.23 1.64 2.72
CA LEU A 72 -7.91 1.03 2.92
C LEU A 72 -6.82 1.95 2.40
N THR A 73 -6.98 2.50 1.19
CA THR A 73 -6.02 3.45 0.60
C THR A 73 -5.79 4.68 1.48
N VAL A 74 -6.86 5.30 1.96
CA VAL A 74 -6.78 6.48 2.83
C VAL A 74 -6.07 6.13 4.14
N VAL A 75 -6.49 5.04 4.80
CA VAL A 75 -5.94 4.64 6.11
C VAL A 75 -4.46 4.26 6.00
N THR A 76 -4.08 3.46 5.01
CA THR A 76 -2.69 3.02 4.85
C THR A 76 -1.76 4.17 4.49
N SER A 77 -2.20 5.05 3.58
CA SER A 77 -1.41 6.22 3.16
C SER A 77 -1.24 7.24 4.29
N LEU A 78 -2.30 7.56 5.03
CA LEU A 78 -2.20 8.54 6.12
C LEU A 78 -1.35 7.99 7.27
N ARG A 79 -1.47 6.70 7.59
CA ARG A 79 -0.64 6.07 8.63
C ARG A 79 0.84 6.04 8.24
N SER A 80 1.18 5.74 6.98
CA SER A 80 2.58 5.79 6.54
C SER A 80 3.15 7.21 6.56
N GLN A 81 2.29 8.23 6.42
CA GLN A 81 2.64 9.64 6.53
C GLN A 81 2.58 10.19 7.97
N ASN A 82 2.30 9.36 8.98
CA ASN A 82 2.06 9.80 10.37
C ASN A 82 0.97 10.89 10.51
N ARG A 83 -0.08 10.84 9.68
CA ARG A 83 -1.22 11.78 9.69
C ARG A 83 -2.44 11.18 10.39
N ASN A 84 -3.23 12.03 11.04
CA ASN A 84 -4.45 11.60 11.72
C ASN A 84 -5.57 11.27 10.71
N VAL A 85 -6.00 10.01 10.72
CA VAL A 85 -7.03 9.50 9.81
C VAL A 85 -8.40 10.14 10.06
N LEU A 86 -8.80 10.29 11.34
CA LEU A 86 -10.11 10.81 11.69
C LEU A 86 -10.24 12.28 11.33
N GLU A 87 -9.19 13.06 11.57
CA GLU A 87 -9.10 14.47 11.20
C GLU A 87 -9.25 14.64 9.68
N PHE A 88 -8.45 13.91 8.90
CA PHE A 88 -8.54 13.92 7.44
C PHE A 88 -9.94 13.57 6.93
N MET A 89 -10.56 12.50 7.46
CA MET A 89 -11.90 12.09 7.04
C MET A 89 -12.96 13.15 7.38
N THR A 90 -12.82 13.79 8.54
CA THR A 90 -13.69 14.88 8.97
C THR A 90 -13.58 16.07 8.03
N GLU A 91 -12.35 16.44 7.65
CA GLU A 91 -12.09 17.51 6.68
C GLU A 91 -12.64 17.18 5.29
N ALA A 92 -12.45 15.94 4.82
CA ALA A 92 -12.96 15.49 3.52
C ALA A 92 -14.48 15.56 3.45
N ILE A 93 -15.19 15.09 4.49
CA ILE A 93 -16.65 15.17 4.56
C ILE A 93 -17.10 16.64 4.61
N ARG A 94 -16.45 17.46 5.44
CA ARG A 94 -16.75 18.89 5.55
C ARG A 94 -16.56 19.61 4.21
N ALA A 95 -15.48 19.32 3.49
CA ALA A 95 -15.20 19.90 2.19
C ALA A 95 -16.25 19.50 1.14
N SER A 96 -16.58 18.21 1.09
CA SER A 96 -17.63 17.68 0.20
C SER A 96 -18.99 18.36 0.44
N ARG A 97 -19.40 18.53 1.70
CA ARG A 97 -20.68 19.20 2.04
C ARG A 97 -20.70 20.69 1.68
N ARG A 98 -19.55 21.35 1.63
CA ARG A 98 -19.42 22.76 1.26
C ARG A 98 -19.14 22.99 -0.22
N GLY A 99 -18.92 21.93 -1.00
CA GLY A 99 -18.47 22.04 -2.40
C GLY A 99 -17.05 22.62 -2.55
N SER A 100 -16.22 22.55 -1.50
CA SER A 100 -14.83 23.03 -1.54
C SER A 100 -13.86 21.90 -1.91
N ALA A 101 -12.60 22.26 -2.21
CA ALA A 101 -11.55 21.28 -2.50
C ALA A 101 -11.35 20.29 -1.34
N SER A 102 -11.22 19.00 -1.67
CA SER A 102 -10.97 17.94 -0.69
C SER A 102 -9.51 17.91 -0.26
N PRO A 103 -9.20 17.54 1.00
CA PRO A 103 -7.83 17.41 1.47
C PRO A 103 -7.09 16.31 0.68
N SER A 104 -5.80 16.52 0.45
CA SER A 104 -4.98 15.58 -0.33
C SER A 104 -4.50 14.40 0.52
N VAL A 105 -4.61 13.19 -0.04
CA VAL A 105 -4.02 11.96 0.52
C VAL A 105 -2.51 11.89 0.24
N LEU A 106 -2.01 12.60 -0.77
CA LEU A 106 -0.59 12.60 -1.09
C LEU A 106 0.22 13.34 -0.01
N PRO A 107 1.48 12.93 0.23
CA PRO A 107 2.37 13.65 1.13
C PRO A 107 2.41 15.13 0.75
N GLN A 108 2.25 16.00 1.73
CA GLN A 108 2.51 17.43 1.55
C GLN A 108 3.99 17.61 1.78
N GLU A 109 4.73 18.14 0.80
CA GLU A 109 6.13 18.47 1.01
C GLU A 109 6.19 19.49 2.15
N SER A 110 6.80 19.10 3.28
CA SER A 110 7.25 20.09 4.23
C SER A 110 8.33 20.88 3.52
N SER A 111 8.03 22.11 3.12
CA SER A 111 9.03 23.11 2.74
C SER A 111 9.90 23.43 3.95
N SER A 112 10.74 22.49 4.36
CA SER A 112 11.90 22.75 5.21
C SER A 112 12.96 23.38 4.33
N THR A 113 12.74 24.65 3.99
CA THR A 113 13.82 25.56 3.61
C THR A 113 14.67 25.78 4.86
N GLU A 114 15.55 24.83 5.18
CA GLU A 114 16.72 25.15 6.00
C GLU A 114 17.65 25.99 5.13
N SER A 115 17.42 27.31 5.17
CA SER A 115 18.43 28.29 4.81
C SER A 115 19.62 28.10 5.75
N MET A 116 20.58 27.25 5.37
CA MET A 116 21.93 27.29 5.92
C MET A 116 22.47 28.69 5.66
N THR A 117 22.38 29.53 6.69
CA THR A 117 23.04 30.83 6.72
C THR A 117 24.53 30.54 6.87
N LEU A 118 25.27 30.59 5.77
CA LEU A 118 26.73 30.61 5.82
C LEU A 118 27.14 32.02 6.30
N ALA A 119 27.44 32.14 7.58
CA ALA A 119 28.09 33.31 8.15
C ALA A 119 29.35 32.87 8.90
N ALA A 120 30.45 33.57 8.57
CA ALA A 120 31.83 33.49 9.06
C ALA A 120 32.73 32.42 8.40
#